data_AF-A0A7S0BPJ0-F1
#
_entry.id   AF-A0A7S0BPJ0-F1
#
_cell.length_a   1.000
_cell.length_b   1.000
_cell.length_c   1.000
_cell.angle_alpha   90.00
_cell.angle_beta   90.00
_cell.angle_gamma   90.00
#
_symmetry.space_group_name_H-M   'P 1'
#
loop_
_entity.id
_entity.type
_entity.pdbx_description
1 polymer ?
#
loop_
_entity_poly.entity_id
_entity_poly.type
_entity_poly.pdbx_seq_one_letter_code
_entity_poly.pdbx_strand_id
1 'polypeptide(L)'
;PGLMAAGEAACASVHGANRLGANSLLDIVVFGRAAPIFASEKYKPGQKQKPLRPDAGQFALDNFDTMRWKKGSTKIADIRVQMQKCMQQHCGVFRESSLLKEGVEKIDEIYDLFEDVKVIDRTLVWNLDLLDALTLENLLINAVQTMHSAHN
;
A
#
# COMPACT_ATOMS: atom_id res chain seq x y z
N PRO A 1 -5.91 11.16 17.83
CA PRO A 1 -5.82 11.99 16.61
C PRO A 1 -4.42 12.60 16.48
N GLY A 2 -3.70 12.29 15.40
CA GLY A 2 -2.30 12.73 15.19
C GLY A 2 -1.66 12.22 13.90
N LEU A 3 -2.44 11.56 13.04
CA LEU A 3 -2.00 11.08 11.73
C LEU A 3 -2.34 12.13 10.68
N MET A 4 -1.38 12.43 9.81
CA MET A 4 -1.54 13.32 8.67
C MET A 4 -0.92 12.63 7.45
N ALA A 5 -1.46 12.91 6.27
CA ALA A 5 -0.90 12.49 4.99
C ALA A 5 -0.84 13.71 4.06
N ALA A 6 0.16 13.74 3.17
CA ALA A 6 0.32 14.77 2.15
C ALA A 6 0.92 14.15 0.88
N GLY A 7 0.79 14.84 -0.26
CA GLY A 7 1.23 14.33 -1.56
C GLY A 7 0.35 13.18 -2.06
N GLU A 8 0.90 12.34 -2.96
CA GLU A 8 0.13 11.30 -3.67
C GLU A 8 -0.43 10.19 -2.78
N ALA A 9 0.12 10.01 -1.58
CA ALA A 9 -0.44 9.09 -0.58
C ALA A 9 -1.72 9.63 0.10
N ALA A 10 -2.01 10.93 -0.03
CA ALA A 10 -3.16 11.56 0.58
C ALA A 10 -4.30 11.73 -0.44
N CYS A 11 -5.53 11.51 0.02
CA CYS A 11 -6.72 11.99 -0.67
C CYS A 11 -7.22 13.28 -0.01
N ALA A 12 -6.44 14.36 -0.08
CA ALA A 12 -6.98 15.71 0.13
C ALA A 12 -8.04 16.06 -0.93
N SER A 13 -8.08 15.26 -2.00
CA SER A 13 -9.08 15.24 -3.07
C SER A 13 -9.15 16.51 -3.92
N VAL A 14 -8.09 17.34 -3.92
CA VAL A 14 -7.97 18.49 -4.83
C VAL A 14 -7.92 18.11 -6.31
N HIS A 15 -7.66 16.83 -6.59
CA HIS A 15 -7.62 16.28 -7.95
C HIS A 15 -8.92 15.60 -8.39
N GLY A 16 -9.86 15.34 -7.46
CA GLY A 16 -11.08 14.57 -7.75
C GLY A 16 -10.78 13.28 -8.52
N ALA A 17 -11.48 13.06 -9.63
CA ALA A 17 -11.29 11.88 -10.49
C ALA A 17 -10.20 12.06 -11.57
N ASN A 18 -9.65 13.27 -11.75
CA ASN A 18 -8.64 13.54 -12.78
C ASN A 18 -7.66 14.64 -12.35
N ARG A 19 -6.40 14.27 -12.14
CA ARG A 19 -5.32 15.21 -11.81
C ARG A 19 -4.90 15.99 -13.05
N LEU A 20 -4.94 17.32 -12.97
CA LEU A 20 -4.35 18.18 -14.01
C LEU A 20 -2.82 18.04 -14.04
N GLY A 21 -2.25 18.07 -15.25
CA GLY A 21 -0.80 18.00 -15.44
C GLY A 21 -0.05 19.04 -14.61
N ALA A 22 1.13 18.68 -14.10
CA ALA A 22 1.99 19.48 -13.22
C ALA A 22 1.45 19.79 -11.80
N ASN A 23 0.19 19.45 -11.47
CA ASN A 23 -0.35 19.72 -10.13
C ASN A 23 0.12 18.75 -9.03
N SER A 24 0.78 17.63 -9.37
CA SER A 24 1.31 16.69 -8.37
C SER A 24 2.45 17.28 -7.55
N LEU A 25 3.37 17.99 -8.20
CA LEU A 25 4.47 18.68 -7.50
C LEU A 25 3.93 19.83 -6.64
N LEU A 26 2.90 20.52 -7.14
CA LEU A 26 2.22 21.58 -6.38
C LEU A 26 1.57 21.01 -5.10
N ASP A 27 0.86 19.90 -5.21
CA ASP A 27 0.26 19.19 -4.08
C ASP A 27 1.32 18.89 -3.00
N ILE A 28 2.44 18.27 -3.40
CA ILE A 28 3.54 17.93 -2.49
C ILE A 28 4.04 19.15 -1.72
N VAL A 29 4.35 20.28 -2.40
CA VAL A 29 4.91 21.45 -1.71
C VAL A 29 3.86 22.21 -0.88
N VAL A 30 2.61 22.27 -1.35
CA VAL A 30 1.53 22.98 -0.65
C VAL A 30 1.10 22.21 0.59
N PHE A 31 0.72 20.95 0.45
CA PHE A 31 0.26 20.14 1.58
C PHE A 31 1.39 19.67 2.48
N GLY A 32 2.60 19.47 1.93
CA GLY A 32 3.81 19.26 2.72
C GLY A 32 4.13 20.45 3.63
N ARG A 33 3.80 21.68 3.22
CA ARG A 33 3.89 22.87 4.07
C ARG A 33 2.68 23.03 5.01
N ALA A 34 1.48 22.67 4.57
CA ALA A 34 0.27 22.80 5.38
C ALA A 34 0.27 21.87 6.61
N ALA A 35 0.74 20.64 6.47
CA ALA A 35 0.77 19.65 7.55
C ALA A 35 1.52 20.15 8.82
N PRO A 36 2.76 20.67 8.74
CA PRO A 36 3.45 21.19 9.92
C PRO A 36 2.82 22.49 10.48
N ILE A 37 2.20 23.34 9.65
CA ILE A 37 1.46 24.52 10.14
C ILE A 37 0.27 24.08 10.99
N PHE A 38 -0.51 23.12 10.50
CA PHE A 38 -1.62 22.55 11.27
C PHE A 38 -1.14 21.86 12.56
N ALA A 39 0.00 21.16 12.48
CA ALA A 39 0.58 20.52 13.66
C ALA A 39 0.99 21.55 14.72
N SER A 40 1.53 22.71 14.34
CA SER A 40 1.98 23.74 15.29
C SER A 40 0.83 24.47 15.99
N GLU A 41 -0.36 24.52 15.39
CA GLU A 41 -1.58 25.01 16.04
C GLU A 41 -2.05 24.10 17.17
N LYS A 42 -1.77 22.79 17.06
CA LYS A 42 -2.25 21.76 18.00
C LYS A 42 -1.20 21.28 18.99
N TYR A 43 0.07 21.38 18.63
CA TYR A 43 1.18 20.80 19.38
C TYR A 43 2.32 21.79 19.54
N LYS A 44 2.99 21.74 20.69
CA LYS A 44 4.16 22.57 20.98
C LYS A 44 5.44 21.73 20.99
N PRO A 45 6.57 22.28 20.51
CA PRO A 45 7.87 21.64 20.69
C PRO A 45 8.12 21.30 22.16
N GLY A 46 8.61 20.09 22.43
CA GLY A 46 8.87 19.61 23.80
C GLY A 46 7.64 19.14 24.58
N GLN A 47 6.44 19.18 23.99
CA GLN A 47 5.25 18.62 24.61
C GLN A 47 5.40 17.11 24.84
N LYS A 48 5.10 16.66 26.05
CA LYS A 48 5.13 15.23 26.41
C LYS A 48 4.13 14.46 25.54
N GLN A 49 4.64 13.41 24.90
CA GLN A 49 3.80 12.46 24.17
C GLN A 49 3.13 11.49 25.14
N LYS A 50 1.97 10.96 24.74
CA LYS A 50 1.34 9.87 25.49
C LYS A 50 2.28 8.65 25.46
N PRO A 51 2.42 7.90 26.57
CA PRO A 51 3.19 6.67 26.54
C PRO A 51 2.59 5.72 25.50
N LEU A 52 3.45 5.03 24.78
CA LEU A 52 3.03 3.95 23.90
C LEU A 52 2.51 2.78 24.74
N ARG A 53 1.65 1.96 24.15
CA ARG A 53 1.32 0.67 24.74
C ARG A 53 2.61 -0.18 24.82
N PRO A 54 2.75 -1.07 25.82
CA PRO A 54 3.93 -1.93 25.95
C PRO A 54 4.22 -2.79 24.71
N ASP A 55 3.18 -3.14 23.95
CA ASP A 55 3.22 -3.98 22.75
C ASP A 55 3.24 -3.17 21.43
N ALA A 56 3.42 -1.85 21.49
CA ALA A 56 3.42 -1.01 20.30
C ALA A 56 4.56 -1.42 19.34
N GLY A 57 4.17 -1.82 18.11
CA GLY A 57 5.10 -2.28 17.08
C GLY A 57 5.34 -3.79 17.06
N GLN A 58 4.88 -4.54 18.07
CA GLN A 58 5.07 -6.00 18.12
C GLN A 58 4.48 -6.68 16.88
N PHE A 59 3.27 -6.28 16.46
CA PHE A 59 2.65 -6.79 15.23
C PHE A 59 3.53 -6.61 13.97
N ALA A 60 4.21 -5.46 13.85
CA ALA A 60 5.06 -5.21 12.69
C ALA A 60 6.33 -6.08 12.71
N LEU A 61 6.89 -6.33 13.91
CA LEU A 61 8.01 -7.24 14.10
C LEU A 61 7.60 -8.69 13.81
N ASP A 62 6.43 -9.10 14.29
CA ASP A 62 5.86 -10.43 14.07
C ASP A 62 5.60 -10.66 12.58
N ASN A 63 5.01 -9.68 11.87
CA ASN A 63 4.83 -9.77 10.41
C ASN A 63 6.17 -9.84 9.69
N PHE A 64 7.14 -9.00 10.05
CA PHE A 64 8.47 -8.99 9.46
C PHE A 64 9.15 -10.36 9.58
N ASP A 65 9.15 -10.96 10.77
CA ASP A 65 9.79 -12.27 10.99
C ASP A 65 8.97 -13.41 10.34
N THR A 66 7.64 -13.38 10.46
CA THR A 66 6.75 -14.36 9.80
C THR A 66 6.99 -14.36 8.29
N MET A 67 7.02 -13.19 7.66
CA MET A 67 7.29 -13.03 6.23
C MET A 67 8.66 -13.57 5.86
N ARG A 68 9.70 -13.21 6.62
CA ARG A 68 11.08 -13.70 6.43
C ARG A 68 11.18 -15.20 6.48
N TRP A 69 10.27 -15.89 7.17
CA TRP A 69 10.23 -17.34 7.31
C TRP A 69 9.13 -18.03 6.51
N LYS A 70 8.41 -17.32 5.64
CA LYS A 70 7.46 -17.94 4.69
C LYS A 70 8.17 -18.97 3.81
N LYS A 71 7.61 -20.18 3.76
CA LYS A 71 8.17 -21.39 3.10
C LYS A 71 7.22 -21.96 2.06
N GLY A 72 6.33 -21.15 1.51
CA GLY A 72 5.44 -21.60 0.47
C GLY A 72 6.17 -22.00 -0.82
N SER A 73 5.40 -22.32 -1.85
CA SER A 73 5.94 -22.74 -3.14
C SER A 73 5.97 -21.63 -4.18
N THR A 74 5.17 -20.58 -3.98
CA THR A 74 4.88 -19.56 -4.99
C THR A 74 5.88 -18.41 -4.91
N LYS A 75 6.52 -18.04 -6.03
CA LYS A 75 7.52 -16.96 -6.04
C LYS A 75 6.83 -15.59 -5.98
N ILE A 76 7.44 -14.67 -5.23
CA ILE A 76 7.00 -13.26 -5.12
C ILE A 76 6.83 -12.63 -6.50
N ALA A 77 7.80 -12.84 -7.40
CA ALA A 77 7.77 -12.29 -8.75
C ALA A 77 6.57 -12.81 -9.58
N ASP A 78 6.19 -14.08 -9.41
CA ASP A 78 5.09 -14.69 -10.16
C ASP A 78 3.74 -14.08 -9.72
N ILE A 79 3.53 -13.90 -8.41
CA ILE A 79 2.34 -13.23 -7.86
C ILE A 79 2.30 -11.77 -8.34
N ARG A 80 3.43 -11.06 -8.25
CA ARG A 80 3.54 -9.66 -8.72
C ARG A 80 3.14 -9.52 -10.19
N VAL A 81 3.64 -10.40 -11.06
CA VAL A 81 3.32 -10.37 -12.50
C VAL A 81 1.85 -10.70 -12.74
N GLN A 82 1.27 -11.65 -12.00
CA GLN A 82 -0.15 -11.96 -12.10
C GLN A 82 -1.02 -10.77 -11.70
N MET A 83 -0.71 -10.12 -10.57
CA MET A 83 -1.39 -8.90 -10.12
C MET A 83 -1.31 -7.79 -11.19
N GLN A 84 -0.12 -7.52 -11.73
CA GLN A 84 0.07 -6.50 -12.77
C GLN A 84 -0.74 -6.80 -14.03
N LYS A 85 -0.74 -8.05 -14.51
CA LYS A 85 -1.53 -8.45 -15.68
C LYS A 85 -3.03 -8.33 -15.41
N CYS A 86 -3.50 -8.76 -14.24
CA CYS A 86 -4.89 -8.65 -13.84
C CYS A 86 -5.36 -7.18 -13.84
N MET A 87 -4.62 -6.29 -13.17
CA MET A 87 -4.93 -4.86 -13.14
C MET A 87 -4.93 -4.24 -14.55
N GLN A 88 -3.94 -4.58 -15.38
CA GLN A 88 -3.80 -4.03 -16.73
C GLN A 88 -4.92 -4.48 -17.67
N GLN A 89 -5.39 -5.73 -17.55
CA GLN A 89 -6.42 -6.32 -18.41
C GLN A 89 -7.82 -5.88 -18.00
N HIS A 90 -8.09 -5.78 -16.69
CA HIS A 90 -9.45 -5.62 -16.18
C HIS A 90 -9.75 -4.21 -15.66
N CYS A 91 -8.75 -3.44 -15.24
CA CYS A 91 -8.91 -2.10 -14.65
C CYS A 91 -8.12 -1.02 -15.40
N GLY A 92 -8.10 -1.12 -16.74
CA GLY A 92 -7.43 -0.18 -17.64
C GLY A 92 -8.17 1.15 -17.85
N VAL A 93 -7.92 1.82 -18.97
CA VAL A 93 -8.59 3.10 -19.34
C VAL A 93 -10.07 2.89 -19.64
N PHE A 94 -10.37 1.88 -20.45
CA PHE A 94 -11.74 1.46 -20.76
C PHE A 94 -12.14 0.33 -19.82
N ARG A 95 -13.36 0.44 -19.28
CA ARG A 95 -13.89 -0.47 -18.29
C ARG A 95 -15.35 -0.76 -18.59
N GLU A 96 -15.73 -1.99 -18.38
CA GLU A 96 -17.11 -2.46 -18.47
C GLU A 96 -17.42 -3.28 -17.20
N SER A 97 -18.66 -3.27 -16.75
CA SER A 97 -19.08 -3.97 -15.53
C SER A 97 -18.74 -5.47 -15.56
N SER A 98 -18.94 -6.13 -16.71
CA SER A 98 -18.62 -7.55 -16.92
C SER A 98 -17.13 -7.84 -16.74
N LEU A 99 -16.28 -7.01 -17.36
CA LEU A 99 -14.82 -7.11 -17.28
C LEU A 99 -14.29 -6.84 -15.86
N LEU A 100 -14.83 -5.82 -15.18
CA LEU A 100 -14.44 -5.48 -13.82
C LEU A 100 -14.85 -6.56 -12.83
N LYS A 101 -16.01 -7.20 -13.03
CA LYS A 101 -16.44 -8.33 -12.21
C LYS A 101 -15.46 -9.50 -12.32
N GLU A 102 -15.03 -9.86 -13.53
CA GLU A 102 -13.97 -10.87 -13.73
C GLU A 102 -12.65 -10.44 -13.07
N GLY A 103 -12.32 -9.16 -13.14
CA GLY A 103 -11.15 -8.58 -12.48
C GLY A 103 -11.19 -8.69 -10.96
N VAL A 104 -12.36 -8.52 -10.34
CA VAL A 104 -12.58 -8.69 -8.89
C VAL A 104 -12.33 -10.14 -8.48
N GLU A 105 -12.96 -11.10 -9.18
CA GLU A 105 -12.77 -12.53 -8.89
C GLU A 105 -11.28 -12.92 -8.97
N LYS A 106 -10.60 -12.47 -10.05
CA LYS A 106 -9.17 -12.77 -10.25
C LYS A 106 -8.24 -12.08 -9.26
N ILE A 107 -8.48 -10.82 -8.90
CA ILE A 107 -7.57 -10.11 -7.99
C ILE A 107 -7.67 -10.68 -6.56
N ASP A 108 -8.85 -11.15 -6.16
CA ASP A 108 -9.05 -11.81 -4.87
C ASP A 108 -8.35 -13.17 -4.85
N GLU A 109 -8.45 -13.97 -5.92
CA GLU A 109 -7.67 -15.21 -6.07
C GLU A 109 -6.15 -14.95 -6.00
N ILE A 110 -5.66 -13.91 -6.67
CA ILE A 110 -4.24 -13.53 -6.66
C ILE A 110 -3.80 -13.05 -5.27
N TYR A 111 -4.68 -12.35 -4.54
CA TYR A 111 -4.44 -11.94 -3.15
C TYR A 111 -4.25 -13.17 -2.26
N ASP A 112 -5.11 -14.18 -2.41
CA ASP A 112 -5.05 -15.42 -1.63
C ASP A 112 -3.78 -16.24 -1.91
N LEU A 113 -3.25 -16.21 -3.15
CA LEU A 113 -1.96 -16.84 -3.48
C LEU A 113 -0.79 -16.32 -2.62
N PHE A 114 -0.90 -15.13 -2.05
CA PHE A 114 0.13 -14.56 -1.20
C PHE A 114 0.30 -15.34 0.11
N GLU A 115 -0.69 -16.13 0.54
CA GLU A 115 -0.54 -17.01 1.70
C GLU A 115 0.59 -18.04 1.50
N ASP A 116 0.73 -18.58 0.29
CA ASP A 116 1.78 -19.54 -0.14
C ASP A 116 3.03 -18.85 -0.73
N VAL A 117 3.26 -17.57 -0.42
CA VAL A 117 4.46 -16.89 -0.88
C VAL A 117 5.73 -17.56 -0.33
N LYS A 118 6.76 -17.63 -1.16
CA LYS A 118 8.08 -18.13 -0.81
C LYS A 118 9.07 -16.97 -0.71
N VAL A 119 9.60 -16.76 0.48
CA VAL A 119 10.82 -15.97 0.70
C VAL A 119 11.99 -16.94 0.77
N ILE A 120 13.10 -16.65 0.11
CA ILE A 120 14.29 -17.50 -0.01
C ILE A 120 15.38 -16.98 0.93
N ASP A 121 15.72 -15.70 0.84
CA ASP A 121 16.77 -15.10 1.66
C ASP A 121 16.31 -14.99 3.12
N ARG A 122 17.07 -15.63 4.01
CA ARG A 122 16.81 -15.65 5.45
C ARG A 122 17.75 -14.74 6.22
N THR A 123 18.53 -13.88 5.58
CA THR A 123 19.42 -12.95 6.28
C THR A 123 18.67 -11.68 6.71
N LEU A 124 19.27 -10.86 7.58
CA LEU A 124 18.72 -9.55 7.96
C LEU A 124 19.37 -8.39 7.18
N VAL A 125 20.58 -8.60 6.69
CA VAL A 125 21.39 -7.54 6.09
C VAL A 125 21.04 -7.45 4.62
N TRP A 126 20.47 -6.32 4.19
CA TRP A 126 20.18 -6.07 2.77
C TRP A 126 19.33 -7.16 2.11
N ASN A 127 18.36 -7.71 2.84
CA ASN A 127 17.47 -8.74 2.34
C ASN A 127 16.40 -8.11 1.41
N LEU A 128 16.72 -8.02 0.12
CA LEU A 128 15.82 -7.49 -0.91
C LEU A 128 14.61 -8.40 -1.16
N ASP A 129 14.76 -9.70 -0.95
CA ASP A 129 13.70 -10.68 -1.13
C ASP A 129 12.56 -10.48 -0.13
N LEU A 130 12.91 -10.24 1.15
CA LEU A 130 11.97 -9.86 2.20
C LEU A 130 11.34 -8.49 1.95
N LEU A 131 12.14 -7.50 1.51
CA LEU A 131 11.62 -6.18 1.15
C LEU A 131 10.59 -6.28 0.02
N ASP A 132 10.87 -7.09 -1.01
CA ASP A 132 9.98 -7.33 -2.14
C ASP A 132 8.68 -8.03 -1.71
N ALA A 133 8.75 -8.97 -0.77
CA ALA A 133 7.58 -9.64 -0.21
C ALA A 133 6.67 -8.66 0.55
N LEU A 134 7.24 -7.86 1.47
CA LEU A 134 6.49 -6.84 2.23
C LEU A 134 5.92 -5.75 1.30
N THR A 135 6.67 -5.37 0.26
CA THR A 135 6.18 -4.41 -0.74
C THR A 135 5.03 -5.00 -1.57
N LEU A 136 5.12 -6.28 -1.93
CA LEU A 136 4.04 -6.96 -2.65
C LEU A 136 2.77 -7.04 -1.81
N GLU A 137 2.87 -7.35 -0.51
CA GLU A 137 1.74 -7.32 0.43
C GLU A 137 1.01 -5.97 0.38
N ASN A 138 1.76 -4.87 0.46
CA ASN A 138 1.20 -3.52 0.36
C ASN A 138 0.54 -3.25 -1.00
N LEU A 139 1.16 -3.68 -2.10
CA LEU A 139 0.62 -3.49 -3.45
C LEU A 139 -0.68 -4.26 -3.66
N LEU A 140 -0.77 -5.50 -3.17
CA LEU A 140 -1.95 -6.34 -3.29
C LEU A 140 -3.16 -5.72 -2.60
N ILE A 141 -2.98 -5.19 -1.38
CA ILE A 141 -4.06 -4.48 -0.66
C ILE A 141 -4.60 -3.30 -1.50
N ASN A 142 -3.70 -2.49 -2.05
CA ASN A 142 -4.08 -1.35 -2.89
C ASN A 142 -4.77 -1.80 -4.20
N ALA A 143 -4.30 -2.88 -4.82
CA ALA A 143 -4.84 -3.43 -6.05
C ALA A 143 -6.27 -3.95 -5.86
N VAL A 144 -6.50 -4.75 -4.81
CA VAL A 144 -7.83 -5.26 -4.42
C VAL A 144 -8.78 -4.09 -4.18
N GLN A 145 -8.40 -3.12 -3.35
CA GLN A 145 -9.24 -1.95 -3.07
C GLN A 145 -9.59 -1.17 -4.34
N THR A 146 -8.63 -1.01 -5.25
CA THR A 146 -8.83 -0.30 -6.52
C THR A 146 -9.82 -1.04 -7.43
N MET A 147 -9.65 -2.35 -7.59
CA MET A 147 -10.50 -3.17 -8.46
C MET A 147 -11.95 -3.20 -7.96
N HIS A 148 -12.15 -3.48 -6.67
CA HIS A 148 -13.47 -3.49 -6.05
C HIS A 148 -14.14 -2.12 -6.13
N SER A 149 -13.40 -1.04 -5.85
CA SER A 149 -13.94 0.33 -5.92
C SER A 149 -14.30 0.75 -7.34
N ALA A 150 -13.64 0.20 -8.36
CA ALA A 150 -13.99 0.48 -9.75
C ALA A 150 -15.24 -0.27 -10.22
N HIS A 151 -15.55 -1.44 -9.62
CA HIS A 151 -16.73 -2.23 -9.95
C HIS A 151 -18.02 -1.71 -9.28
N ASN A 152 -17.93 -1.28 -8.01
CA ASN A 152 -19.05 -0.79 -7.20
C ASN A 152 -19.77 0.40 -7.83
#